data_AF-A0A7W1J7I6-F1
#
_entry.id   AF-A0A7W1J7I6-F1
#
_cell.length_a   1.000
_cell.length_b   1.000
_cell.length_c   1.000
_cell.angle_alpha   90.00
_cell.angle_beta   90.00
_cell.angle_gamma   90.00
#
_symmetry.space_group_name_H-M   'P 1'
#
loop_
_entity.id
_entity.type
_entity.pdbx_description
1 polymer ?
#
loop_
_entity_poly.entity_id
_entity_poly.type
_entity_poly.pdbx_seq_one_letter_code
_entity_poly.pdbx_strand_id
1 'polypeptide(L)'
;MIFKRAEELRNNLTPSETLLWNYLGQGQLGIKFRRQHPASVYVLDFYAHKIKLAIEIDGSIHSLEEVKRNDLERQDHLESLGISFLRFTNEQVLTNLESVIEKIKREMSVLLSASDDRGKPTSGHVGKRSPSGAGGLGFNIIPAIDIIDGKCVRLTQGDYAQKKVYNDNPLEVALMFEDIGIKRLHLVDLDGAKKGTVINLKVLETIASKTKLVIDFGGGIKTDKDIQNVYDAGANIATIGSIAVKDKELFFSWLHKYGTSKILLGADVKNEKIAVGGWLETTDVSVFDFIKENMEQGVKDIFCTDISKDGLLQGPSIDLYKSIIQQFPKINLIASGGVAEVKDLEELKKIGCSGAIVGKAIYEERITIDELKKFI
;
A
#
# COMPACT_ATOMS: atom_id res chain seq x y z
N MET A 1 -6.10 -0.37 -18.16
CA MET A 1 -5.91 0.00 -16.73
C MET A 1 -4.76 0.99 -16.66
N ILE A 2 -4.88 2.04 -15.85
CA ILE A 2 -3.95 3.19 -15.86
C ILE A 2 -2.49 2.80 -15.59
N PHE A 3 -2.27 1.81 -14.71
CA PHE A 3 -0.95 1.30 -14.37
C PHE A 3 -0.22 0.66 -15.56
N LYS A 4 -0.94 -0.13 -16.38
CA LYS A 4 -0.36 -0.74 -17.59
C LYS A 4 0.06 0.34 -18.61
N ARG A 5 -0.77 1.37 -18.79
CA ARG A 5 -0.44 2.50 -19.67
C ARG A 5 0.80 3.25 -19.16
N ALA A 6 0.87 3.52 -17.87
CA ALA A 6 2.02 4.17 -17.25
C ALA A 6 3.32 3.37 -17.43
N GLU A 7 3.26 2.05 -17.32
CA GLU A 7 4.40 1.16 -17.57
C GLU A 7 4.84 1.18 -19.04
N GLU A 8 3.88 1.06 -19.97
CA GLU A 8 4.14 1.17 -21.42
C GLU A 8 4.86 2.49 -21.74
N LEU A 9 4.42 3.61 -21.16
CA LEU A 9 5.05 4.91 -21.33
C LEU A 9 6.46 4.97 -20.70
N ARG A 10 6.68 4.37 -19.52
CA ARG A 10 8.03 4.30 -18.89
C ARG A 10 9.05 3.58 -19.76
N ASN A 11 8.61 2.55 -20.49
CA ASN A 11 9.44 1.75 -21.36
C ASN A 11 9.65 2.39 -22.75
N ASN A 12 8.87 3.43 -23.08
CA ASN A 12 8.88 4.10 -24.37
C ASN A 12 8.98 5.63 -24.21
N LEU A 13 9.92 6.09 -23.38
CA LEU A 13 10.16 7.53 -23.22
C LEU A 13 10.64 8.16 -24.53
N THR A 14 10.12 9.33 -24.82
CA THR A 14 10.62 10.23 -25.85
C THR A 14 12.05 10.70 -25.52
N PRO A 15 12.81 11.23 -26.50
CA PRO A 15 14.13 11.79 -26.25
C PRO A 15 14.11 12.93 -25.21
N SER A 16 13.10 13.79 -25.26
CA SER A 16 12.91 14.91 -24.33
C SER A 16 12.67 14.41 -22.90
N GLU A 17 11.77 13.44 -22.72
CA GLU A 17 11.51 12.83 -21.41
C GLU A 17 12.74 12.10 -20.88
N THR A 18 13.46 11.38 -21.74
CA THR A 18 14.70 10.71 -21.36
C THR A 18 15.74 11.71 -20.85
N LEU A 19 15.92 12.82 -21.56
CA LEU A 19 16.86 13.87 -21.19
C LEU A 19 16.50 14.51 -19.84
N LEU A 20 15.24 14.87 -19.65
CA LEU A 20 14.79 15.47 -18.38
C LEU A 20 14.82 14.46 -17.23
N TRP A 21 14.46 13.20 -17.47
CA TRP A 21 14.51 12.13 -16.47
C TRP A 21 15.92 11.86 -15.97
N ASN A 22 16.93 11.92 -16.84
CA ASN A 22 18.33 11.74 -16.44
C ASN A 22 18.76 12.76 -15.38
N TYR A 23 18.12 13.94 -15.35
CA TYR A 23 18.34 14.96 -14.34
C TYR A 23 17.45 14.72 -13.10
N LEU A 24 16.13 14.62 -13.29
CA LEU A 24 15.15 14.50 -12.20
C LEU A 24 15.29 13.19 -11.40
N GLY A 25 15.49 12.07 -12.10
CA GLY A 25 15.51 10.73 -11.51
C GLY A 25 16.73 10.45 -10.63
N GLN A 26 17.78 11.26 -10.72
CA GLN A 26 18.97 11.18 -9.87
C GLN A 26 18.80 11.89 -8.51
N GLY A 27 17.65 12.50 -8.25
CA GLY A 27 17.39 13.20 -6.99
C GLY A 27 18.23 14.47 -6.79
N GLN A 28 18.83 15.01 -7.86
CA GLN A 28 19.71 16.18 -7.82
C GLN A 28 19.01 17.44 -7.28
N LEU A 29 17.68 17.49 -7.35
CA LEU A 29 16.87 18.60 -6.85
C LEU A 29 16.42 18.44 -5.39
N GLY A 30 16.90 17.41 -4.67
CA GLY A 30 16.54 17.16 -3.27
C GLY A 30 15.08 16.73 -3.04
N ILE A 31 14.29 16.62 -4.11
CA ILE A 31 12.93 16.05 -4.11
C ILE A 31 12.89 14.87 -5.08
N LYS A 32 12.20 13.81 -4.65
CA LYS A 32 11.98 12.61 -5.45
C LYS A 32 10.93 12.89 -6.52
N PHE A 33 11.34 12.76 -7.78
CA PHE A 33 10.44 12.73 -8.92
C PHE A 33 10.22 11.28 -9.37
N ARG A 34 9.04 11.04 -9.94
CA ARG A 34 8.69 9.82 -10.66
C ARG A 34 8.41 10.17 -12.10
N ARG A 35 8.62 9.21 -13.00
CA ARG A 35 8.23 9.33 -14.41
C ARG A 35 6.97 8.52 -14.70
N GLN A 36 6.14 9.04 -15.59
CA GLN A 36 4.91 8.41 -16.09
C GLN A 36 4.01 7.97 -14.93
N HIS A 37 3.76 8.87 -13.98
CA HIS A 37 3.08 8.57 -12.73
C HIS A 37 1.56 8.49 -12.93
N PRO A 38 0.90 7.36 -12.59
CA PRO A 38 -0.56 7.29 -12.53
C PRO A 38 -1.11 8.27 -11.49
N ALA A 39 -2.03 9.15 -11.90
CA ALA A 39 -2.74 10.07 -11.02
C ALA A 39 -4.22 10.11 -11.45
N SER A 40 -5.11 9.57 -10.62
CA SER A 40 -6.50 9.27 -11.00
C SER A 40 -6.52 8.46 -12.32
N VAL A 41 -7.30 8.87 -13.30
CA VAL A 41 -7.42 8.22 -14.61
C VAL A 41 -6.35 8.66 -15.63
N TYR A 42 -5.38 9.49 -15.22
CA TYR A 42 -4.35 10.07 -16.09
C TYR A 42 -2.93 9.58 -15.73
N VAL A 43 -2.00 9.72 -16.68
CA VAL A 43 -0.57 9.50 -16.46
C VAL A 43 0.14 10.84 -16.61
N LEU A 44 0.95 11.22 -15.62
CA LEU A 44 1.74 12.45 -15.60
C LEU A 44 3.18 12.14 -16.02
N ASP A 45 3.78 12.92 -16.93
CA ASP A 45 5.12 12.61 -17.45
C ASP A 45 6.17 12.59 -16.34
N PHE A 46 6.15 13.59 -15.46
CA PHE A 46 6.89 13.56 -14.20
C PHE A 46 6.07 14.09 -13.04
N TYR A 47 6.23 13.50 -11.86
CA TYR A 47 5.48 13.90 -10.67
C TYR A 47 6.33 13.84 -9.39
N ALA A 48 6.25 14.90 -8.60
CA ALA A 48 6.85 15.01 -7.27
C ALA A 48 5.75 15.07 -6.20
N HIS A 49 5.48 13.92 -5.56
CA HIS A 49 4.37 13.80 -4.60
C HIS A 49 4.50 14.76 -3.41
N LYS A 50 5.72 14.95 -2.89
CA LYS A 50 6.00 15.78 -1.69
C LYS A 50 5.46 17.21 -1.82
N ILE A 51 5.47 17.77 -3.03
CA ILE A 51 5.05 19.14 -3.32
C ILE A 51 3.87 19.21 -4.29
N LYS A 52 3.28 18.06 -4.63
CA LYS A 52 2.22 17.91 -5.63
C LYS A 52 2.51 18.64 -6.96
N LEU A 53 3.73 18.52 -7.47
CA LEU A 53 4.14 19.16 -8.74
C LEU A 53 4.18 18.12 -9.86
N ALA A 54 3.41 18.36 -10.93
CA ALA A 54 3.47 17.66 -12.20
C ALA A 54 4.30 18.47 -13.21
N ILE A 55 5.14 17.78 -13.97
CA ILE A 55 5.86 18.34 -15.12
C ILE A 55 5.43 17.54 -16.34
N GLU A 56 4.85 18.21 -17.34
CA GLU A 56 4.40 17.62 -18.60
C GLU A 56 5.29 18.13 -19.74
N ILE A 57 5.65 17.23 -20.66
CA ILE A 57 6.35 17.56 -21.89
C ILE A 57 5.34 17.50 -23.04
N ASP A 58 4.78 18.66 -23.39
CA ASP A 58 3.79 18.74 -24.45
C ASP A 58 4.44 18.43 -25.82
N GLY A 59 3.86 17.46 -26.52
CA GLY A 59 3.99 17.33 -27.97
C GLY A 59 3.14 18.40 -28.65
N SER A 60 3.58 18.93 -29.79
CA SER A 60 2.88 19.95 -30.58
C SER A 60 1.37 19.67 -30.63
N ILE A 61 0.57 20.53 -30.00
CA ILE A 61 -0.88 20.33 -29.84
C ILE A 61 -1.55 20.50 -31.21
N HIS A 62 -2.16 19.43 -31.73
CA HIS A 62 -3.03 19.53 -32.90
C HIS A 62 -4.40 20.09 -32.51
N SER A 63 -4.83 21.10 -33.29
CA SER A 63 -5.99 21.95 -33.06
C SER A 63 -7.33 21.28 -33.41
N LEU A 64 -7.92 20.56 -32.45
CA LEU A 64 -9.35 20.20 -32.48
C LEU A 64 -9.99 20.64 -31.16
N GLU A 65 -11.12 21.35 -31.22
CA GLU A 65 -11.81 21.92 -30.05
C GLU A 65 -12.20 20.86 -29.00
N GLU A 66 -12.46 19.64 -29.45
CA GLU A 66 -12.79 18.49 -28.60
C GLU A 66 -11.59 18.00 -27.77
N VAL A 67 -10.37 18.11 -28.32
CA VAL A 67 -9.11 17.80 -27.60
C VAL A 67 -8.86 18.86 -26.52
N LYS A 68 -9.11 20.15 -26.83
CA LYS A 68 -8.98 21.25 -25.86
C LYS A 68 -9.94 21.12 -24.68
N ARG A 69 -11.19 20.68 -24.90
CA ARG A 69 -12.17 20.52 -23.81
C ARG A 69 -11.80 19.37 -22.88
N ASN A 70 -11.35 18.24 -23.43
CA ASN A 70 -10.86 17.11 -22.65
C ASN A 70 -9.57 17.44 -21.88
N ASP A 71 -8.69 18.30 -22.44
CA ASP A 71 -7.49 18.77 -21.75
C ASP A 71 -7.79 19.74 -20.59
N LEU A 72 -8.82 20.58 -20.73
CA LEU A 72 -9.29 21.47 -19.66
C LEU A 72 -9.94 20.68 -18.52
N GLU A 73 -10.85 19.75 -18.82
CA GLU A 73 -11.47 18.88 -17.80
C GLU A 73 -10.42 18.03 -17.08
N ARG A 74 -9.41 17.52 -17.81
CA ARG A 74 -8.24 16.82 -17.23
C ARG A 74 -7.49 17.72 -16.26
N GLN A 75 -7.19 18.95 -16.68
CA GLN A 75 -6.41 19.88 -15.86
C GLN A 75 -7.18 20.30 -14.61
N ASP A 76 -8.45 20.70 -14.76
CA ASP A 76 -9.33 21.10 -13.65
C ASP A 76 -9.48 19.97 -12.63
N HIS A 77 -9.66 18.72 -13.09
CA HIS A 77 -9.74 17.57 -12.20
C HIS A 77 -8.45 17.38 -11.40
N LEU A 78 -7.29 17.37 -12.07
CA LEU A 78 -6.00 17.17 -11.39
C LEU A 78 -5.63 18.34 -10.48
N GLU A 79 -5.92 19.58 -10.87
CA GLU A 79 -5.74 20.77 -10.04
C GLU A 79 -6.66 20.75 -8.81
N SER A 80 -7.87 20.19 -8.91
CA SER A 80 -8.75 19.98 -7.76
C SER A 80 -8.15 19.02 -6.71
N LEU A 81 -7.25 18.13 -7.12
CA LEU A 81 -6.44 17.28 -6.22
C LEU A 81 -5.25 18.04 -5.59
N GLY A 82 -5.13 19.33 -5.89
CA GLY A 82 -4.06 20.22 -5.45
C GLY A 82 -2.75 20.01 -6.20
N ILE A 83 -2.79 19.47 -7.42
CA ILE A 83 -1.61 19.28 -8.28
C ILE A 83 -1.31 20.59 -9.01
N SER A 84 -0.08 21.06 -8.89
CA SER A 84 0.46 22.18 -9.67
C SER A 84 1.15 21.67 -10.93
N PHE A 85 1.11 22.44 -12.03
CA PHE A 85 1.64 22.02 -13.32
C PHE A 85 2.75 22.94 -13.83
N LEU A 86 3.83 22.35 -14.34
CA LEU A 86 4.76 22.98 -15.26
C LEU A 86 4.72 22.26 -16.60
N ARG A 87 4.64 23.01 -17.69
CA ARG A 87 4.60 22.45 -19.04
C ARG A 87 5.80 22.95 -19.84
N PHE A 88 6.45 22.05 -20.55
CA PHE A 88 7.56 22.36 -21.44
C PHE A 88 7.31 21.74 -22.81
N THR A 89 7.72 22.43 -23.87
CA THR A 89 7.73 21.80 -25.20
C THR A 89 8.93 20.86 -25.32
N ASN A 90 8.82 19.88 -26.21
CA ASN A 90 9.94 19.02 -26.59
C ASN A 90 11.19 19.85 -26.99
N GLU A 91 10.99 20.92 -27.78
CA GLU A 91 12.08 21.80 -28.20
C GLU A 91 12.75 22.50 -27.02
N GLN A 92 12.00 23.00 -26.04
CA GLN A 92 12.57 23.64 -24.84
C GLN A 92 13.48 22.70 -24.07
N VAL A 93 13.05 21.45 -23.89
CA VAL A 93 13.82 20.44 -23.15
C VAL A 93 15.09 20.06 -23.91
N LEU A 94 14.99 19.86 -25.23
CA LEU A 94 16.12 19.43 -26.06
C LEU A 94 17.15 20.53 -26.33
N THR A 95 16.71 21.79 -26.42
CA THR A 95 17.59 22.91 -26.80
C THR A 95 18.08 23.73 -25.61
N ASN A 96 17.32 23.79 -24.51
CA ASN A 96 17.65 24.64 -23.36
C ASN A 96 17.23 24.00 -22.03
N LEU A 97 17.79 22.82 -21.75
CA LEU A 97 17.54 22.07 -20.52
C LEU A 97 17.83 22.90 -19.25
N GLU A 98 18.89 23.73 -19.25
CA GLU A 98 19.25 24.54 -18.09
C GLU A 98 18.13 25.52 -17.69
N SER A 99 17.53 26.21 -18.66
CA SER A 99 16.38 27.09 -18.40
C SER A 99 15.15 26.33 -17.88
N VAL A 100 14.92 25.11 -18.39
CA VAL A 100 13.86 24.21 -17.90
C VAL A 100 14.09 23.86 -16.43
N ILE A 101 15.31 23.46 -16.07
CA ILE A 101 15.68 23.11 -14.70
C ILE A 101 15.54 24.30 -13.75
N GLU A 102 15.99 25.50 -14.14
CA GLU A 102 15.85 26.69 -13.30
C GLU A 102 14.39 27.06 -13.05
N LYS A 103 13.51 26.91 -14.06
CA LYS A 103 12.06 27.08 -13.87
C LYS A 103 11.50 26.05 -12.88
N ILE A 104 11.89 24.79 -13.00
CA ILE A 104 11.48 23.73 -12.07
C ILE A 104 11.92 24.06 -10.64
N LYS A 105 13.18 24.45 -10.43
CA LYS A 105 13.72 24.83 -9.11
C LYS A 105 12.96 26.01 -8.50
N ARG A 106 12.66 27.04 -9.31
CA ARG A 106 11.90 28.21 -8.86
C ARG A 106 10.52 27.80 -8.36
N GLU A 107 9.80 27.00 -9.12
CA GLU A 107 8.47 26.52 -8.75
C GLU A 107 8.52 25.63 -7.50
N MET A 108 9.50 24.73 -7.41
CA MET A 108 9.73 23.91 -6.23
C MET A 108 9.94 24.77 -4.97
N SER A 109 10.70 25.87 -5.08
CA SER A 109 10.93 26.77 -3.95
C SER A 109 9.64 27.46 -3.48
N VAL A 110 8.77 27.86 -4.42
CA VAL A 110 7.46 28.44 -4.10
C VAL A 110 6.59 27.40 -3.38
N LEU A 111 6.47 26.19 -3.92
CA LEU A 111 5.61 25.15 -3.37
C LEU A 111 6.08 24.61 -2.02
N LEU A 112 7.39 24.54 -1.80
CA LEU A 112 7.96 24.21 -0.49
C LEU A 112 7.60 25.27 0.56
N SER A 113 7.74 26.57 0.22
CA SER A 113 7.39 27.66 1.13
C SER A 113 5.91 27.68 1.51
N ALA A 114 5.02 27.40 0.55
CA ALA A 114 3.57 27.31 0.78
C ALA A 114 3.14 26.06 1.56
N SER A 115 4.00 25.03 1.62
CA SER A 115 3.73 23.81 2.38
C SER A 115 4.12 23.96 3.85
N ASP A 116 5.16 24.73 4.15
CA ASP A 116 5.60 25.02 5.53
C ASP A 116 4.61 25.91 6.29
N ASP A 117 3.93 26.85 5.63
CA ASP A 117 2.95 27.73 6.29
C ASP A 117 1.62 27.04 6.63
N ARG A 118 1.29 25.91 5.96
CA ARG A 118 0.10 25.10 6.28
C ARG A 118 0.28 24.21 7.51
N GLY A 119 1.48 24.18 8.09
CA GLY A 119 1.88 23.28 9.17
C GLY A 119 2.28 23.95 10.50
N LYS A 120 1.97 25.23 10.75
CA LYS A 120 2.24 25.86 12.06
C LYS A 120 1.13 25.57 13.09
N PRO A 121 1.35 24.66 14.07
CA PRO A 121 0.57 24.67 15.28
C PRO A 121 0.96 25.89 16.14
N THR A 122 -0.03 26.51 16.76
CA THR A 122 0.15 27.48 17.84
C THR A 122 1.06 26.89 18.93
N SER A 123 2.10 27.63 19.29
CA SER A 123 3.19 27.25 20.18
C SER A 123 2.73 26.65 21.52
N GLY A 124 3.21 25.46 21.85
CA GLY A 124 3.08 24.84 23.17
C GLY A 124 4.18 23.80 23.44
N HIS A 125 5.26 24.24 24.11
CA HIS A 125 6.23 23.50 24.92
C HIS A 125 6.78 22.15 24.42
N VAL A 126 8.07 22.17 24.06
CA VAL A 126 8.88 21.01 23.64
C VAL A 126 9.38 20.23 24.87
N GLY A 127 8.87 19.01 25.06
CA GLY A 127 9.45 18.00 25.95
C GLY A 127 10.16 16.90 25.14
N LYS A 128 11.44 16.65 25.43
CA LYS A 128 12.25 15.56 24.87
C LYS A 128 11.57 14.20 25.11
N ARG A 129 11.44 13.36 24.07
CA ARG A 129 11.02 11.95 24.23
C ARG A 129 12.12 10.98 23.80
N SER A 130 12.45 10.10 24.73
CA SER A 130 13.22 8.86 24.59
C SER A 130 12.36 7.78 23.89
N PRO A 131 12.97 6.75 23.27
CA PRO A 131 12.22 5.67 22.63
C PRO A 131 11.91 4.57 23.66
N SER A 132 10.69 4.57 24.19
CA SER A 132 10.16 3.43 24.96
C SER A 132 8.63 3.43 24.99
N GLY A 133 8.02 2.28 24.64
CA GLY A 133 6.69 1.90 25.12
C GLY A 133 5.51 2.20 24.19
N ALA A 134 4.62 1.21 24.09
CA ALA A 134 3.31 1.26 23.44
C ALA A 134 2.51 2.53 23.77
N GLY A 135 1.85 3.12 22.76
CA GLY A 135 0.89 4.20 22.98
C GLY A 135 0.66 5.13 21.77
N GLY A 136 -0.30 4.76 20.93
CA GLY A 136 -0.93 5.64 19.95
C GLY A 136 -2.14 4.96 19.32
N LEU A 137 -3.35 5.31 19.78
CA LEU A 137 -4.68 4.90 19.30
C LEU A 137 -4.97 5.45 17.88
N GLY A 138 -4.15 5.08 16.90
CA GLY A 138 -4.36 5.42 15.49
C GLY A 138 -5.00 4.25 14.75
N PHE A 139 -6.04 4.53 13.96
CA PHE A 139 -6.59 3.57 13.00
C PHE A 139 -5.64 3.46 11.80
N ASN A 140 -5.06 2.29 11.57
CA ASN A 140 -4.05 2.10 10.53
C ASN A 140 -4.70 1.66 9.21
N ILE A 141 -4.49 2.44 8.16
CA ILE A 141 -4.76 1.96 6.79
C ILE A 141 -3.55 1.19 6.30
N ILE A 142 -3.78 -0.08 5.93
CA ILE A 142 -2.73 -1.00 5.49
C ILE A 142 -3.08 -1.46 4.07
N PRO A 143 -2.60 -0.78 3.03
CA PRO A 143 -2.75 -1.26 1.67
C PRO A 143 -2.13 -2.64 1.52
N ALA A 144 -2.78 -3.52 0.77
CA ALA A 144 -2.26 -4.83 0.46
C ALA A 144 -1.71 -4.90 -0.97
N ILE A 145 -0.64 -5.66 -1.17
CA ILE A 145 -0.14 -6.08 -2.48
C ILE A 145 -0.07 -7.60 -2.47
N ASP A 146 -0.83 -8.25 -3.34
CA ASP A 146 -0.73 -9.69 -3.55
C ASP A 146 0.20 -9.95 -4.74
N ILE A 147 1.06 -10.96 -4.62
CA ILE A 147 2.10 -11.28 -5.60
C ILE A 147 1.84 -12.65 -6.21
N ILE A 148 1.77 -12.69 -7.54
CA ILE A 148 1.88 -13.92 -8.36
C ILE A 148 2.84 -13.65 -9.51
N ASP A 149 3.79 -14.56 -9.74
CA ASP A 149 4.83 -14.46 -10.78
C ASP A 149 5.62 -13.14 -10.71
N GLY A 150 5.86 -12.63 -9.49
CA GLY A 150 6.53 -11.35 -9.25
C GLY A 150 5.69 -10.09 -9.52
N LYS A 151 4.41 -10.23 -9.87
CA LYS A 151 3.50 -9.14 -10.28
C LYS A 151 2.45 -8.84 -9.23
N CYS A 152 1.97 -7.60 -9.18
CA CYS A 152 0.86 -7.18 -8.33
C CYS A 152 -0.47 -7.66 -8.92
N VAL A 153 -1.20 -8.50 -8.18
CA VAL A 153 -2.45 -9.11 -8.64
C VAL A 153 -3.57 -8.93 -7.63
N ARG A 154 -4.79 -9.29 -8.04
CA ARG A 154 -5.85 -9.71 -7.12
C ARG A 154 -6.54 -10.96 -7.63
N LEU A 155 -6.99 -11.75 -6.66
CA LEU A 155 -7.93 -12.84 -6.89
C LEU A 155 -9.34 -12.36 -6.53
N THR A 156 -10.36 -12.91 -7.18
CA THR A 156 -11.74 -12.77 -6.70
C THR A 156 -12.00 -13.91 -5.72
N GLN A 157 -12.29 -13.60 -4.45
CA GLN A 157 -12.52 -14.59 -3.39
C GLN A 157 -11.41 -15.64 -3.26
N GLY A 158 -10.16 -15.26 -3.50
CA GLY A 158 -9.02 -16.18 -3.43
C GLY A 158 -8.92 -17.21 -4.56
N ASP A 159 -9.74 -17.12 -5.61
CA ASP A 159 -9.68 -18.03 -6.76
C ASP A 159 -8.51 -17.69 -7.69
N TYR A 160 -7.50 -18.56 -7.71
CA TYR A 160 -6.30 -18.44 -8.56
C TYR A 160 -6.61 -18.49 -10.06
N ALA A 161 -7.74 -19.06 -10.47
CA ALA A 161 -8.18 -19.04 -11.87
C ALA A 161 -8.73 -17.67 -12.26
N GLN A 162 -9.22 -16.89 -11.30
CA GLN A 162 -9.77 -15.54 -11.49
C GLN A 162 -8.78 -14.45 -11.08
N LYS A 163 -7.58 -14.53 -11.67
CA LYS A 163 -6.49 -13.58 -11.45
C LYS A 163 -6.63 -12.34 -12.34
N LYS A 164 -6.57 -11.15 -11.74
CA LYS A 164 -6.39 -9.87 -12.44
C LYS A 164 -5.02 -9.30 -12.09
N VAL A 165 -4.20 -9.01 -13.09
CA VAL A 165 -2.93 -8.30 -12.90
C VAL A 165 -3.21 -6.81 -12.89
N TYR A 166 -2.77 -6.11 -11.83
CA TYR A 166 -2.94 -4.67 -11.68
C TYR A 166 -1.69 -3.89 -12.07
N ASN A 167 -0.51 -4.42 -11.73
CA ASN A 167 0.75 -3.78 -12.06
C ASN A 167 1.83 -4.87 -12.13
N ASP A 168 2.68 -4.84 -13.16
CA ASP A 168 3.77 -5.81 -13.31
C ASP A 168 4.93 -5.54 -12.33
N ASN A 169 4.97 -4.35 -11.72
CA ASN A 169 6.01 -3.90 -10.80
C ASN A 169 5.47 -3.55 -9.40
N PRO A 170 5.50 -4.50 -8.45
CA PRO A 170 5.06 -4.27 -7.06
C PRO A 170 5.76 -3.10 -6.35
N LEU A 171 7.02 -2.81 -6.70
CA LEU A 171 7.75 -1.69 -6.10
C LEU A 171 7.09 -0.35 -6.40
N GLU A 172 6.57 -0.16 -7.61
CA GLU A 172 5.89 1.08 -7.98
C GLU A 172 4.64 1.32 -7.14
N VAL A 173 3.87 0.25 -6.91
CA VAL A 173 2.66 0.29 -6.09
C VAL A 173 3.01 0.59 -4.64
N ALA A 174 4.01 -0.08 -4.07
CA ALA A 174 4.46 0.17 -2.70
C ALA A 174 4.94 1.62 -2.54
N LEU A 175 5.72 2.11 -3.49
CA LEU A 175 6.22 3.46 -3.51
C LEU A 175 5.10 4.53 -3.66
N MET A 176 4.03 4.21 -4.39
CA MET A 176 2.84 5.07 -4.46
C MET A 176 2.15 5.17 -3.09
N PHE A 177 2.04 4.06 -2.37
CA PHE A 177 1.50 4.07 -1.00
C PHE A 177 2.38 4.89 -0.05
N GLU A 178 3.69 4.69 -0.08
CA GLU A 178 4.64 5.48 0.74
C GLU A 178 4.47 6.99 0.50
N ASP A 179 4.38 7.39 -0.75
CA ASP A 179 4.30 8.79 -1.16
C ASP A 179 3.09 9.52 -0.56
N ILE A 180 1.95 8.82 -0.44
CA ILE A 180 0.73 9.39 0.13
C ILE A 180 0.74 9.42 1.67
N GLY A 181 1.84 8.96 2.29
CA GLY A 181 2.07 9.00 3.72
C GLY A 181 1.82 7.67 4.44
N ILE A 182 1.38 6.61 3.73
CA ILE A 182 1.16 5.29 4.32
C ILE A 182 2.46 4.80 4.96
N LYS A 183 2.34 4.17 6.13
CA LYS A 183 3.47 3.68 6.92
C LYS A 183 3.62 2.17 6.90
N ARG A 184 2.56 1.43 6.58
CA ARG A 184 2.54 -0.03 6.66
C ARG A 184 2.02 -0.65 5.37
N LEU A 185 2.61 -1.77 4.97
CA LEU A 185 2.25 -2.53 3.79
C LEU A 185 2.01 -3.99 4.17
N HIS A 186 0.87 -4.53 3.74
CA HIS A 186 0.59 -5.97 3.81
C HIS A 186 0.99 -6.61 2.47
N LEU A 187 2.04 -7.43 2.47
CA LEU A 187 2.62 -8.01 1.26
C LEU A 187 2.41 -9.53 1.26
N VAL A 188 1.66 -10.05 0.29
CA VAL A 188 1.25 -11.47 0.29
C VAL A 188 1.84 -12.19 -0.91
N ASP A 189 2.66 -13.20 -0.65
CA ASP A 189 3.15 -14.15 -1.65
C ASP A 189 2.11 -15.26 -1.88
N LEU A 190 1.25 -15.07 -2.88
CA LEU A 190 0.21 -16.04 -3.22
C LEU A 190 0.81 -17.30 -3.88
N ASP A 191 1.89 -17.18 -4.64
CA ASP A 191 2.62 -18.36 -5.14
C ASP A 191 3.10 -19.22 -3.97
N GLY A 192 3.67 -18.57 -2.96
CA GLY A 192 4.16 -19.25 -1.78
C GLY A 192 3.05 -19.80 -0.89
N ALA A 193 1.93 -19.09 -0.75
CA ALA A 193 0.74 -19.60 -0.07
C ALA A 193 0.23 -20.90 -0.73
N LYS A 194 0.18 -20.94 -2.06
CA LYS A 194 -0.28 -22.12 -2.82
C LYS A 194 0.73 -23.26 -2.82
N LYS A 195 2.02 -22.99 -3.03
CA LYS A 195 3.08 -24.02 -3.07
C LYS A 195 3.48 -24.49 -1.67
N GLY A 196 3.26 -23.68 -0.66
CA GLY A 196 3.62 -23.98 0.72
C GLY A 196 5.10 -23.78 1.05
N THR A 197 5.77 -22.88 0.34
CA THR A 197 7.16 -22.42 0.59
C THR A 197 7.28 -21.01 0.02
N VAL A 198 8.15 -20.16 0.58
CA VAL A 198 8.26 -18.77 0.11
C VAL A 198 8.90 -18.71 -1.29
N ILE A 199 8.29 -17.98 -2.22
CA ILE A 199 8.71 -17.88 -3.63
C ILE A 199 9.21 -16.48 -3.96
N ASN A 200 8.48 -15.44 -3.54
CA ASN A 200 8.67 -14.07 -4.00
C ASN A 200 9.59 -13.22 -3.09
N LEU A 201 10.61 -13.84 -2.46
CA LEU A 201 11.56 -13.14 -1.58
C LEU A 201 12.27 -11.95 -2.26
N LYS A 202 12.58 -12.07 -3.56
CA LYS A 202 13.26 -10.98 -4.28
C LYS A 202 12.39 -9.73 -4.43
N VAL A 203 11.07 -9.90 -4.53
CA VAL A 203 10.11 -8.79 -4.56
C VAL A 203 10.11 -8.09 -3.19
N LEU A 204 10.02 -8.86 -2.10
CA LEU A 204 10.13 -8.34 -0.74
C LEU A 204 11.42 -7.54 -0.53
N GLU A 205 12.57 -8.11 -0.87
CA GLU A 205 13.88 -7.45 -0.74
C GLU A 205 13.95 -6.13 -1.53
N THR A 206 13.37 -6.12 -2.74
CA THR A 206 13.34 -4.94 -3.59
C THR A 206 12.47 -3.83 -2.99
N ILE A 207 11.31 -4.16 -2.42
CA ILE A 207 10.42 -3.20 -1.77
C ILE A 207 11.02 -2.69 -0.46
N ALA A 208 11.53 -3.59 0.38
CA ALA A 208 12.12 -3.26 1.68
C ALA A 208 13.34 -2.34 1.55
N SER A 209 14.20 -2.57 0.54
CA SER A 209 15.40 -1.75 0.33
C SER A 209 15.14 -0.38 -0.29
N LYS A 210 13.97 -0.14 -0.88
CA LYS A 210 13.66 1.08 -1.64
C LYS A 210 12.49 1.90 -1.07
N THR A 211 11.92 1.45 0.04
CA THR A 211 10.85 2.15 0.76
C THR A 211 11.19 2.20 2.26
N LYS A 212 10.48 3.04 3.00
CA LYS A 212 10.51 3.15 4.47
C LYS A 212 9.25 2.53 5.09
N LEU A 213 8.49 1.77 4.31
CA LEU A 213 7.28 1.11 4.77
C LEU A 213 7.65 0.03 5.79
N VAL A 214 6.82 -0.09 6.83
CA VAL A 214 6.81 -1.25 7.70
C VAL A 214 6.08 -2.36 6.96
N ILE A 215 6.81 -3.39 6.53
CA ILE A 215 6.26 -4.47 5.71
C ILE A 215 5.94 -5.66 6.60
N ASP A 216 4.67 -6.07 6.59
CA ASP A 216 4.30 -7.41 7.03
C ASP A 216 4.16 -8.32 5.81
N PHE A 217 4.84 -9.47 5.85
CA PHE A 217 4.95 -10.38 4.71
C PHE A 217 4.40 -11.75 5.07
N GLY A 218 3.48 -12.27 4.24
CA GLY A 218 2.85 -13.58 4.41
C GLY A 218 2.88 -14.40 3.13
N GLY A 219 2.62 -15.70 3.27
CA GLY A 219 2.55 -16.65 2.16
C GLY A 219 3.72 -17.65 2.15
N GLY A 220 3.42 -18.91 2.41
CA GLY A 220 4.40 -20.01 2.28
C GLY A 220 5.40 -20.17 3.42
N ILE A 221 5.31 -19.39 4.50
CA ILE A 221 6.20 -19.52 5.67
C ILE A 221 5.80 -20.78 6.46
N LYS A 222 6.65 -21.82 6.43
CA LYS A 222 6.37 -23.10 7.11
C LYS A 222 7.49 -23.61 8.01
N THR A 223 8.70 -23.09 7.88
CA THR A 223 9.88 -23.56 8.61
C THR A 223 10.66 -22.40 9.24
N ASP A 224 11.53 -22.70 10.21
CA ASP A 224 12.47 -21.72 10.78
C ASP A 224 13.29 -21.00 9.70
N LYS A 225 13.66 -21.73 8.64
CA LYS A 225 14.41 -21.17 7.53
C LYS A 225 13.58 -20.18 6.73
N ASP A 226 12.30 -20.46 6.50
CA ASP A 226 11.42 -19.56 5.76
C ASP A 226 11.23 -18.23 6.50
N ILE A 227 10.90 -18.28 7.79
CA ILE A 227 10.68 -17.05 8.58
C ILE A 227 11.98 -16.24 8.71
N GLN A 228 13.13 -16.91 8.84
CA GLN A 228 14.43 -16.24 8.82
C GLN A 228 14.70 -15.56 7.48
N ASN A 229 14.51 -16.26 6.35
CA ASN A 229 14.67 -15.69 5.02
C ASN A 229 13.79 -14.46 4.78
N VAL A 230 12.55 -14.47 5.32
CA VAL A 230 11.62 -13.34 5.21
C VAL A 230 12.13 -12.11 5.98
N TYR A 231 12.65 -12.29 7.20
CA TYR A 231 13.27 -11.18 7.93
C TYR A 231 14.57 -10.70 7.29
N ASP A 232 15.41 -11.61 6.80
CA ASP A 232 16.67 -11.28 6.12
C ASP A 232 16.42 -10.51 4.81
N ALA A 233 15.31 -10.80 4.13
CA ALA A 233 14.83 -10.03 2.97
C ALA A 233 14.22 -8.67 3.35
N GLY A 234 14.13 -8.32 4.62
CA GLY A 234 13.75 -6.99 5.09
C GLY A 234 12.29 -6.84 5.52
N ALA A 235 11.52 -7.92 5.67
CA ALA A 235 10.21 -7.82 6.33
C ALA A 235 10.39 -7.36 7.78
N ASN A 236 9.51 -6.47 8.25
CA ASN A 236 9.51 -6.06 9.64
C ASN A 236 8.71 -7.04 10.52
N ILE A 237 7.70 -7.67 9.92
CA ILE A 237 6.72 -8.54 10.57
C ILE A 237 6.48 -9.77 9.67
N ALA A 238 6.46 -10.96 10.24
CA ALA A 238 6.03 -12.17 9.54
C ALA A 238 4.53 -12.41 9.77
N THR A 239 3.79 -12.57 8.68
CA THR A 239 2.35 -12.83 8.72
C THR A 239 2.08 -14.32 8.65
N ILE A 240 1.57 -14.89 9.75
CA ILE A 240 1.42 -16.34 9.93
C ILE A 240 -0.04 -16.70 10.20
N GLY A 241 -0.63 -17.54 9.35
CA GLY A 241 -1.99 -18.07 9.54
C GLY A 241 -1.99 -19.61 9.66
N SER A 242 -1.76 -20.32 8.55
CA SER A 242 -1.91 -21.78 8.51
C SER A 242 -1.05 -22.56 9.52
N ILE A 243 0.18 -22.12 9.79
CA ILE A 243 1.05 -22.79 10.78
C ILE A 243 0.52 -22.64 12.20
N ALA A 244 -0.06 -21.49 12.56
CA ALA A 244 -0.66 -21.28 13.87
C ALA A 244 -1.83 -22.24 14.17
N VAL A 245 -2.38 -22.90 13.15
CA VAL A 245 -3.42 -23.93 13.29
C VAL A 245 -2.82 -25.33 13.19
N LYS A 246 -1.97 -25.58 12.18
CA LYS A 246 -1.49 -26.93 11.83
C LYS A 246 -0.31 -27.41 12.68
N ASP A 247 0.50 -26.49 13.19
CA ASP A 247 1.69 -26.79 14.00
C ASP A 247 1.90 -25.70 15.05
N LYS A 248 1.11 -25.81 16.12
CA LYS A 248 1.07 -24.81 17.21
C LYS A 248 2.38 -24.73 17.97
N GLU A 249 3.05 -25.87 18.19
CA GLU A 249 4.31 -25.91 18.91
C GLU A 249 5.38 -25.12 18.15
N LEU A 250 5.48 -25.31 16.83
CA LEU A 250 6.36 -24.51 15.99
C LEU A 250 5.99 -23.04 16.03
N PHE A 251 4.70 -22.70 15.88
CA PHE A 251 4.24 -21.32 15.94
C PHE A 251 4.61 -20.62 17.26
N PHE A 252 4.36 -21.28 18.39
CA PHE A 252 4.67 -20.73 19.72
C PHE A 252 6.19 -20.60 19.92
N SER A 253 6.99 -21.54 19.37
CA SER A 253 8.44 -21.40 19.37
C SER A 253 8.90 -20.13 18.65
N TRP A 254 8.24 -19.73 17.56
CA TRP A 254 8.52 -18.48 16.86
C TRP A 254 8.10 -17.24 17.66
N LEU A 255 6.94 -17.27 18.33
CA LEU A 255 6.53 -16.20 19.23
C LEU A 255 7.58 -15.95 20.33
N HIS A 256 8.10 -17.03 20.93
CA HIS A 256 9.15 -16.93 21.94
C HIS A 256 10.49 -16.44 21.37
N LYS A 257 10.89 -16.94 20.20
CA LYS A 257 12.19 -16.63 19.59
C LYS A 257 12.27 -15.21 19.03
N TYR A 258 11.23 -14.76 18.32
CA TYR A 258 11.23 -13.48 17.61
C TYR A 258 10.48 -12.36 18.36
N GLY A 259 9.64 -12.74 19.33
CA GLY A 259 8.76 -11.82 20.05
C GLY A 259 7.44 -11.58 19.31
N THR A 260 6.36 -11.41 20.07
CA THR A 260 5.00 -11.31 19.52
C THR A 260 4.79 -10.09 18.63
N SER A 261 5.54 -8.99 18.84
CA SER A 261 5.47 -7.79 17.99
C SER A 261 6.08 -7.97 16.60
N LYS A 262 6.79 -9.07 16.35
CA LYS A 262 7.38 -9.41 15.04
C LYS A 262 6.47 -10.32 14.22
N ILE A 263 5.35 -10.78 14.79
CA ILE A 263 4.46 -11.73 14.13
C ILE A 263 3.04 -11.16 14.09
N LEU A 264 2.45 -11.13 12.90
CA LEU A 264 1.05 -10.81 12.70
C LEU A 264 0.27 -12.12 12.54
N LEU A 265 -0.66 -12.39 13.43
CA LEU A 265 -1.49 -13.58 13.36
C LEU A 265 -2.62 -13.39 12.35
N GLY A 266 -2.71 -14.30 11.37
CA GLY A 266 -3.79 -14.33 10.40
C GLY A 266 -4.91 -15.28 10.78
N ALA A 267 -6.11 -14.73 10.90
CA ALA A 267 -7.35 -15.46 11.14
C ALA A 267 -8.28 -15.33 9.93
N ASP A 268 -7.95 -16.03 8.84
CA ASP A 268 -8.85 -16.11 7.69
C ASP A 268 -10.00 -17.06 8.01
N VAL A 269 -11.24 -16.63 7.79
CA VAL A 269 -12.43 -17.37 8.20
C VAL A 269 -13.44 -17.55 7.10
N LYS A 270 -14.18 -18.65 7.20
CA LYS A 270 -15.41 -18.90 6.46
C LYS A 270 -16.46 -19.41 7.45
N ASN A 271 -17.57 -18.69 7.58
CA ASN A 271 -18.59 -18.97 8.61
C ASN A 271 -17.96 -19.05 10.02
N GLU A 272 -17.12 -18.07 10.37
CA GLU A 272 -16.41 -17.95 11.66
C GLU A 272 -15.45 -19.11 12.00
N LYS A 273 -15.22 -20.03 11.07
CA LYS A 273 -14.25 -21.12 11.20
C LYS A 273 -12.97 -20.82 10.45
N ILE A 274 -11.82 -21.17 11.04
CA ILE A 274 -10.51 -20.89 10.46
C ILE A 274 -10.31 -21.67 9.16
N ALA A 275 -9.88 -20.98 8.12
CA ALA A 275 -9.47 -21.54 6.85
C ALA A 275 -7.94 -21.47 6.67
N VAL A 276 -7.38 -22.48 6.04
CA VAL A 276 -5.93 -22.69 5.90
C VAL A 276 -5.57 -23.14 4.48
N GLY A 277 -4.27 -23.18 4.18
CA GLY A 277 -3.76 -23.68 2.90
C GLY A 277 -4.19 -22.83 1.70
N GLY A 278 -4.19 -21.49 1.85
CA GLY A 278 -4.67 -20.58 0.82
C GLY A 278 -6.19 -20.67 0.61
N TRP A 279 -6.93 -20.85 1.71
CA TRP A 279 -8.40 -20.92 1.78
C TRP A 279 -9.03 -22.18 1.14
N LEU A 280 -8.19 -23.16 0.78
CA LEU A 280 -8.64 -24.42 0.19
C LEU A 280 -9.24 -25.39 1.22
N GLU A 281 -8.91 -25.23 2.50
CA GLU A 281 -9.35 -26.09 3.60
C GLU A 281 -9.99 -25.23 4.69
N THR A 282 -11.23 -25.56 5.09
CA THR A 282 -11.89 -24.96 6.25
C THR A 282 -11.86 -25.97 7.39
N THR A 283 -11.30 -25.58 8.53
CA THR A 283 -11.21 -26.42 9.74
C THR A 283 -12.48 -26.29 10.58
N ASP A 284 -12.61 -27.09 11.65
CA ASP A 284 -13.68 -26.91 12.64
C ASP A 284 -13.32 -25.94 13.77
N VAL A 285 -12.12 -25.35 13.74
CA VAL A 285 -11.65 -24.42 14.77
C VAL A 285 -12.39 -23.09 14.61
N SER A 286 -13.11 -22.68 15.66
CA SER A 286 -13.74 -21.35 15.72
C SER A 286 -12.67 -20.26 15.80
N VAL A 287 -12.92 -19.12 15.15
CA VAL A 287 -12.07 -17.92 15.25
C VAL A 287 -11.94 -17.44 16.69
N PHE A 288 -12.97 -17.60 17.52
CA PHE A 288 -12.95 -17.16 18.90
C PHE A 288 -12.02 -18.03 19.75
N ASP A 289 -12.08 -19.36 19.59
CA ASP A 289 -11.17 -20.28 20.28
C ASP A 289 -9.73 -20.08 19.82
N PHE A 290 -9.54 -19.89 18.51
CA PHE A 290 -8.24 -19.60 17.92
C PHE A 290 -7.62 -18.32 18.49
N ILE A 291 -8.37 -17.22 18.54
CA ILE A 291 -7.90 -15.96 19.12
C ILE A 291 -7.56 -16.14 20.60
N LYS A 292 -8.45 -16.76 21.38
CA LYS A 292 -8.25 -16.97 22.82
C LYS A 292 -6.95 -17.71 23.11
N GLU A 293 -6.72 -18.85 22.45
CA GLU A 293 -5.52 -19.66 22.66
C GLU A 293 -4.23 -18.89 22.34
N ASN A 294 -4.22 -18.13 21.24
CA ASN A 294 -3.05 -17.35 20.84
C ASN A 294 -2.82 -16.13 21.74
N MET A 295 -3.89 -15.54 22.29
CA MET A 295 -3.78 -14.48 23.29
C MET A 295 -3.13 -14.96 24.58
N GLU A 296 -3.37 -16.20 25.00
CA GLU A 296 -2.72 -16.82 26.16
C GLU A 296 -1.20 -16.94 25.96
N GLN A 297 -0.73 -17.02 24.71
CA GLN A 297 0.68 -16.95 24.32
C GLN A 297 1.21 -15.52 24.11
N GLY A 298 0.39 -14.50 24.42
CA GLY A 298 0.77 -13.09 24.35
C GLY A 298 0.60 -12.42 22.99
N VAL A 299 -0.04 -13.08 22.02
CA VAL A 299 -0.41 -12.45 20.74
C VAL A 299 -1.39 -11.31 20.99
N LYS A 300 -1.15 -10.16 20.32
CA LYS A 300 -2.02 -8.98 20.39
C LYS A 300 -2.46 -8.50 19.02
N ASP A 301 -1.58 -8.56 18.03
CA ASP A 301 -1.85 -8.08 16.67
C ASP A 301 -2.39 -9.23 15.82
N ILE A 302 -3.66 -9.10 15.41
CA ILE A 302 -4.39 -10.11 14.66
C ILE A 302 -5.09 -9.42 13.50
N PHE A 303 -4.97 -9.96 12.29
CA PHE A 303 -5.90 -9.60 11.22
C PHE A 303 -6.89 -10.73 11.00
N CYS A 304 -8.13 -10.37 10.65
CA CYS A 304 -9.18 -11.34 10.35
C CYS A 304 -9.81 -11.04 9.00
N THR A 305 -9.70 -12.01 8.08
CA THR A 305 -10.32 -11.93 6.76
C THR A 305 -11.59 -12.76 6.72
N ASP A 306 -12.74 -12.14 6.44
CA ASP A 306 -13.90 -12.92 6.03
C ASP A 306 -13.80 -13.23 4.53
N ILE A 307 -13.46 -14.47 4.23
CA ILE A 307 -13.22 -14.95 2.86
C ILE A 307 -14.46 -14.78 1.99
N SER A 308 -15.67 -14.85 2.58
CA SER A 308 -16.91 -14.68 1.82
C SER A 308 -17.09 -13.27 1.25
N LYS A 309 -16.44 -12.27 1.86
CA LYS A 309 -16.46 -10.86 1.44
C LYS A 309 -15.24 -10.47 0.60
N ASP A 310 -14.18 -11.26 0.64
CA ASP A 310 -12.90 -10.85 0.06
C ASP A 310 -12.97 -10.63 -1.46
N GLY A 311 -12.43 -9.51 -1.91
CA GLY A 311 -12.44 -9.10 -3.32
C GLY A 311 -13.83 -8.78 -3.91
N LEU A 312 -14.91 -8.78 -3.13
CA LEU A 312 -16.28 -8.54 -3.64
C LEU A 312 -16.71 -7.07 -3.66
N LEU A 313 -16.07 -6.20 -2.89
CA LEU A 313 -16.45 -4.77 -2.76
C LEU A 313 -17.93 -4.61 -2.30
N GLN A 314 -18.34 -5.38 -1.29
CA GLN A 314 -19.70 -5.41 -0.74
C GLN A 314 -19.79 -4.94 0.72
N GLY A 315 -18.71 -4.35 1.24
CA GLY A 315 -18.57 -3.99 2.64
C GLY A 315 -17.93 -5.11 3.47
N PRO A 316 -17.19 -4.74 4.53
CA PRO A 316 -16.53 -5.69 5.44
C PRO A 316 -17.52 -6.39 6.39
N SER A 317 -17.06 -7.45 7.06
CA SER A 317 -17.88 -8.21 8.02
C SER A 317 -17.96 -7.53 9.38
N ILE A 318 -18.68 -6.41 9.44
CA ILE A 318 -18.84 -5.57 10.64
C ILE A 318 -19.29 -6.37 11.87
N ASP A 319 -20.29 -7.25 11.73
CA ASP A 319 -20.84 -8.00 12.87
C ASP A 319 -19.84 -9.01 13.44
N LEU A 320 -19.07 -9.67 12.56
CA LEU A 320 -17.98 -10.55 12.97
C LEU A 320 -16.94 -9.77 13.79
N TYR A 321 -16.49 -8.62 13.29
CA TYR A 321 -15.47 -7.82 13.98
C TYR A 321 -15.96 -7.24 15.30
N LYS A 322 -17.22 -6.78 15.37
CA LYS A 322 -17.84 -6.37 16.64
C LYS A 322 -17.83 -7.51 17.67
N SER A 323 -18.18 -8.71 17.24
CA SER A 323 -18.24 -9.89 18.11
C SER A 323 -16.84 -10.25 18.64
N ILE A 324 -15.83 -10.24 17.78
CA ILE A 324 -14.42 -10.48 18.17
C ILE A 324 -13.94 -9.40 19.17
N ILE A 325 -14.15 -8.12 18.86
CA ILE A 325 -13.70 -7.00 19.72
C ILE A 325 -14.40 -7.04 21.09
N GLN A 326 -15.71 -7.33 21.11
CA GLN A 326 -16.47 -7.44 22.35
C GLN A 326 -15.93 -8.56 23.26
N GLN A 327 -15.56 -9.70 22.68
CA GLN A 327 -15.03 -10.83 23.42
C GLN A 327 -13.56 -10.63 23.82
N PHE A 328 -12.78 -9.93 23.00
CA PHE A 328 -11.34 -9.78 23.17
C PHE A 328 -10.89 -8.31 23.11
N PRO A 329 -11.29 -7.44 24.07
CA PRO A 329 -11.05 -6.00 24.00
C PRO A 329 -9.58 -5.57 24.11
N LYS A 330 -8.66 -6.50 24.35
CA LYS A 330 -7.21 -6.25 24.49
C LYS A 330 -6.41 -6.53 23.22
N ILE A 331 -7.03 -7.09 22.17
CA ILE A 331 -6.35 -7.33 20.90
C ILE A 331 -6.39 -6.08 20.03
N ASN A 332 -5.40 -5.95 19.16
CA ASN A 332 -5.39 -5.01 18.06
C ASN A 332 -5.96 -5.73 16.82
N LEU A 333 -7.28 -5.69 16.65
CA LEU A 333 -7.94 -6.33 15.50
C LEU A 333 -7.82 -5.48 14.24
N ILE A 334 -7.22 -6.04 13.20
CA ILE A 334 -7.14 -5.45 11.86
C ILE A 334 -8.19 -6.15 10.98
N ALA A 335 -9.14 -5.39 10.46
CA ALA A 335 -10.15 -5.92 9.53
C ALA A 335 -9.53 -6.19 8.15
N SER A 336 -9.99 -7.24 7.46
CA SER A 336 -9.53 -7.61 6.12
C SER A 336 -10.66 -8.22 5.29
N GLY A 337 -10.71 -7.89 4.01
CA GLY A 337 -11.75 -8.36 3.09
C GLY A 337 -13.01 -7.48 3.08
N GLY A 338 -13.64 -7.37 1.90
CA GLY A 338 -14.94 -6.71 1.73
C GLY A 338 -14.93 -5.18 1.61
N VAL A 339 -13.93 -4.48 2.14
CA VAL A 339 -13.83 -3.00 2.04
C VAL A 339 -14.08 -2.53 0.61
N ALA A 340 -15.06 -1.64 0.44
CA ALA A 340 -15.58 -1.19 -0.83
C ALA A 340 -15.46 0.33 -1.01
N GLU A 341 -15.64 1.10 0.05
CA GLU A 341 -15.64 2.57 0.04
C GLU A 341 -15.07 3.17 1.33
N VAL A 342 -14.84 4.49 1.35
CA VAL A 342 -14.24 5.17 2.51
C VAL A 342 -15.09 5.06 3.79
N LYS A 343 -16.42 5.00 3.66
CA LYS A 343 -17.34 4.85 4.80
C LYS A 343 -17.15 3.53 5.54
N ASP A 344 -16.74 2.48 4.85
CA ASP A 344 -16.40 1.21 5.49
C ASP A 344 -15.24 1.39 6.48
N LEU A 345 -14.24 2.19 6.12
CA LEU A 345 -13.09 2.49 6.99
C LEU A 345 -13.51 3.31 8.21
N GLU A 346 -14.42 4.26 8.04
CA GLU A 346 -14.98 5.05 9.14
C GLU A 346 -15.75 4.17 10.12
N GLU A 347 -16.59 3.24 9.62
CA GLU A 347 -17.32 2.29 10.47
C GLU A 347 -16.37 1.31 11.16
N LEU A 348 -15.38 0.75 10.46
CA LEU A 348 -14.36 -0.12 11.06
C LEU A 348 -13.61 0.56 12.20
N LYS A 349 -13.25 1.84 12.02
CA LYS A 349 -12.64 2.66 13.07
C LYS A 349 -13.60 2.86 14.25
N LYS A 350 -14.87 3.14 13.98
CA LYS A 350 -15.90 3.38 15.00
C LYS A 350 -16.20 2.15 15.85
N ILE A 351 -16.17 0.95 15.28
CA ILE A 351 -16.42 -0.30 16.03
C ILE A 351 -15.20 -0.76 16.85
N GLY A 352 -14.06 -0.09 16.70
CA GLY A 352 -12.87 -0.33 17.51
C GLY A 352 -11.78 -1.18 16.86
N CYS A 353 -11.83 -1.42 15.54
CA CYS A 353 -10.69 -2.03 14.85
C CYS A 353 -9.46 -1.13 14.96
N SER A 354 -8.27 -1.71 15.10
CA SER A 354 -6.98 -0.98 15.12
C SER A 354 -6.52 -0.57 13.72
N GLY A 355 -7.13 -1.13 12.68
CA GLY A 355 -6.84 -0.81 11.29
C GLY A 355 -7.65 -1.65 10.32
N ALA A 356 -7.39 -1.44 9.02
CA ALA A 356 -7.97 -2.20 7.94
C ALA A 356 -6.93 -2.50 6.86
N ILE A 357 -6.89 -3.75 6.40
CA ILE A 357 -6.20 -4.16 5.19
C ILE A 357 -7.09 -3.82 4.00
N VAL A 358 -6.58 -3.00 3.08
CA VAL A 358 -7.34 -2.52 1.92
C VAL A 358 -6.65 -2.95 0.64
N GLY A 359 -7.34 -3.77 -0.15
CA GLY A 359 -6.86 -4.25 -1.44
C GLY A 359 -7.60 -3.66 -2.61
N LYS A 360 -8.49 -4.45 -3.20
CA LYS A 360 -9.19 -4.19 -4.47
C LYS A 360 -9.83 -2.79 -4.56
N ALA A 361 -10.38 -2.25 -3.47
CA ALA A 361 -11.02 -0.94 -3.48
C ALA A 361 -10.08 0.22 -3.89
N ILE A 362 -8.80 0.15 -3.53
CA ILE A 362 -7.81 1.15 -3.94
C ILE A 362 -7.51 1.01 -5.43
N TYR A 363 -7.33 -0.22 -5.91
CA TYR A 363 -6.95 -0.47 -7.29
C TYR A 363 -8.08 -0.22 -8.31
N GLU A 364 -9.33 -0.36 -7.89
CA GLU A 364 -10.51 -0.05 -8.70
C GLU A 364 -11.01 1.39 -8.45
N GLU A 365 -10.17 2.26 -7.86
CA GLU A 365 -10.40 3.69 -7.63
C GLU A 365 -11.69 4.03 -6.85
N ARG A 366 -12.20 3.07 -6.06
CA ARG A 366 -13.38 3.29 -5.20
C ARG A 366 -13.04 4.03 -3.91
N ILE A 367 -11.79 3.92 -3.48
CA ILE A 367 -11.23 4.74 -2.42
C ILE A 367 -10.07 5.49 -3.04
N THR A 368 -10.22 6.80 -3.12
CA THR A 368 -9.23 7.69 -3.70
C THR A 368 -8.05 7.88 -2.74
N ILE A 369 -6.91 8.28 -3.30
CA ILE A 369 -5.72 8.64 -2.52
C ILE A 369 -6.02 9.75 -1.49
N ASP A 370 -6.83 10.74 -1.86
CA ASP A 370 -7.14 11.86 -0.95
C ASP A 370 -8.10 11.45 0.17
N GLU A 371 -8.97 10.47 -0.07
CA GLU A 371 -9.75 9.85 1.00
C GLU A 371 -8.87 9.07 1.97
N LEU A 372 -7.89 8.30 1.48
CA LEU A 372 -6.93 7.59 2.33
C LEU A 372 -6.12 8.55 3.21
N LYS A 373 -5.72 9.71 2.68
CA LYS A 373 -4.97 10.74 3.42
C LYS A 373 -5.71 11.27 4.64
N LYS A 374 -7.04 11.19 4.71
CA LYS A 374 -7.80 11.62 5.90
C LYS A 374 -7.56 10.74 7.12
N PHE A 375 -6.94 9.56 6.95
CA PHE A 375 -6.64 8.61 8.01
C PHE A 375 -5.16 8.61 8.44
N ILE A 376 -4.31 9.38 7.76
CA ILE A 376 -2.86 9.46 7.96
C ILE A 376 -2.54 10.78 8.66
#